data_AF-A0A914SQ17-F1
#
_entry.id   AF-A0A914SQ17-F1
#
_cell.length_a   1.000
_cell.length_b   1.000
_cell.length_c   1.000
_cell.angle_alpha   90.00
_cell.angle_beta   90.00
_cell.angle_gamma   90.00
#
_symmetry.space_group_name_H-M   'P 1'
#
loop_
_entity.id
_entity.type
_entity.pdbx_description
1 polymer ?
#
loop_
_entity_poly.entity_id
_entity_poly.type
_entity_poly.pdbx_seq_one_letter_code
_entity_poly.pdbx_strand_id
1 'polypeptide(L)'
;MVDLTRRAISPPRDENFSNRFMAYADKFFRYLKNISRQPVPLQMGIGAGSGWVIGYFCTKGSKIFALLIGCSLLIIQFFNYRGYIRFHRTQFQQDIDSVSNKIKKHLGYRQGIPSSYEMDDFLRRYSYLFSSFLCGNLIGFGMA
;
A
#
# COMPACT_ATOMS: atom_id res chain seq x y z
N MET A 1 33.21 16.89 -16.28
CA MET A 1 32.77 15.48 -16.51
C MET A 1 31.91 14.93 -15.35
N VAL A 2 30.97 15.71 -14.79
CA VAL A 2 30.07 15.24 -13.69
C VAL A 2 28.58 15.29 -14.08
N ASP A 3 28.25 15.93 -15.22
CA ASP A 3 26.86 16.08 -15.69
C ASP A 3 26.26 14.83 -16.36
N LEU A 4 27.09 13.93 -16.89
CA LEU A 4 26.60 12.76 -17.62
C LEU A 4 26.17 11.62 -16.68
N THR A 5 26.69 11.56 -15.47
CA THR A 5 26.34 10.53 -14.48
C THR A 5 25.01 10.84 -13.78
N ARG A 6 24.58 12.11 -13.75
CA ARG A 6 23.33 12.51 -13.08
C ARG A 6 22.06 12.23 -13.89
N ARG A 7 22.17 11.96 -15.20
CA ARG A 7 21.03 11.64 -16.09
C ARG A 7 20.70 10.15 -16.19
N ALA A 8 21.59 9.27 -15.73
CA ALA A 8 21.43 7.82 -15.87
C ALA A 8 20.77 7.13 -14.64
N ILE A 9 20.43 7.89 -13.60
CA ILE A 9 19.86 7.40 -12.33
C ILE A 9 18.39 7.82 -12.14
N SER A 10 17.73 8.34 -13.18
CA SER A 10 16.27 8.29 -13.22
C SER A 10 15.88 6.92 -13.79
N PRO A 11 15.27 6.00 -13.02
CA PRO A 11 14.69 4.78 -13.60
C PRO A 11 13.75 5.21 -14.73
N PRO A 12 13.61 4.43 -15.82
CA PRO A 12 12.64 4.75 -16.87
C PRO A 12 11.28 4.84 -16.19
N ARG A 13 10.83 6.08 -15.93
CA ARG A 13 9.47 6.35 -15.54
C ARG A 13 8.69 5.88 -16.75
N ASP A 14 7.95 4.79 -16.62
CA ASP A 14 7.07 4.29 -17.68
C ASP A 14 6.11 5.42 -18.03
N GLU A 15 6.55 6.26 -18.97
CA GLU A 15 5.94 7.54 -19.28
C GLU A 15 4.61 7.26 -19.98
N ASN A 16 4.51 6.15 -20.71
CA ASN A 16 3.26 5.74 -21.35
C ASN A 16 2.20 5.31 -20.34
N PHE A 17 2.55 4.47 -19.37
CA PHE A 17 1.64 4.09 -18.29
C PHE A 17 1.32 5.27 -17.39
N SER A 18 2.34 6.02 -16.96
CA SER A 18 2.18 7.21 -16.13
C SER A 18 1.34 8.27 -16.84
N ASN A 19 1.53 8.54 -18.14
CA ASN A 19 0.76 9.55 -18.88
C ASN A 19 -0.69 9.09 -19.09
N ARG A 20 -0.92 7.80 -19.35
CA ARG A 20 -2.28 7.24 -19.43
C ARG A 20 -2.99 7.29 -18.08
N PHE A 21 -2.31 6.83 -17.03
CA PHE A 21 -2.85 6.85 -15.67
C PHE A 21 -3.11 8.29 -15.21
N MET A 22 -2.19 9.22 -15.47
CA MET A 22 -2.37 10.64 -15.18
C MET A 22 -3.50 11.25 -16.00
N ALA A 23 -3.71 10.84 -17.26
CA ALA A 23 -4.86 11.29 -18.05
C ALA A 23 -6.21 10.76 -17.50
N TYR A 24 -6.27 9.51 -17.02
CA TYR A 24 -7.44 8.95 -16.35
C TYR A 24 -7.66 9.59 -14.98
N ALA A 25 -6.60 9.76 -14.20
CA ALA A 25 -6.62 10.41 -12.90
C ALA A 25 -7.05 11.87 -13.05
N ASP A 26 -6.51 12.63 -14.00
CA ASP A 26 -6.91 14.01 -14.28
C ASP A 26 -8.37 14.10 -14.71
N LYS A 27 -8.86 13.17 -15.54
CA LYS A 27 -10.30 13.11 -15.89
C LYS A 27 -11.15 12.82 -14.67
N PHE A 28 -10.76 11.86 -13.85
CA PHE A 28 -11.43 11.50 -12.60
C PHE A 28 -11.44 12.68 -11.62
N PHE A 29 -10.28 13.27 -11.34
CA PHE A 29 -10.13 14.45 -10.49
C PHE A 29 -10.87 15.67 -11.05
N ARG A 30 -10.94 15.87 -12.37
CA ARG A 30 -11.79 16.92 -12.99
C ARG A 30 -13.28 16.64 -12.81
N TYR A 31 -13.71 15.40 -12.96
CA TYR A 31 -15.08 14.98 -12.65
C TYR A 31 -15.41 15.23 -11.17
N LEU A 32 -14.49 14.91 -10.26
CA LEU A 32 -14.62 15.20 -8.83
C LEU A 32 -14.60 16.71 -8.53
N LYS A 33 -13.76 17.48 -9.23
CA LYS A 33 -13.58 18.93 -9.06
C LYS A 33 -14.78 19.75 -9.57
N ASN A 34 -15.46 19.31 -10.63
CA ASN A 34 -16.67 19.97 -11.13
C ASN A 34 -17.92 19.70 -10.28
N ILE A 35 -17.88 18.72 -9.36
CA ILE A 35 -18.96 18.36 -8.44
C ILE A 35 -18.64 18.83 -7.01
N SER A 36 -17.55 19.59 -6.83
CA SER A 36 -16.94 20.02 -5.55
C SER A 36 -17.81 20.95 -4.67
N ARG A 37 -19.10 21.10 -4.95
CA ARG A 37 -20.07 21.88 -4.15
C ARG A 37 -20.98 21.04 -3.25
N GLN A 38 -20.48 19.89 -2.75
CA GLN A 38 -21.10 18.94 -1.81
C GLN A 38 -21.99 17.88 -2.47
N PRO A 39 -21.53 16.60 -2.49
CA PRO A 39 -22.29 15.58 -1.78
C PRO A 39 -21.43 14.48 -1.12
N VAL A 40 -21.74 14.18 0.14
CA VAL A 40 -21.28 12.99 0.91
C VAL A 40 -21.29 11.68 0.08
N PRO A 41 -22.31 11.39 -0.76
CA PRO A 41 -22.32 10.17 -1.59
C PRO A 41 -21.12 10.00 -2.53
N LEU A 42 -20.55 11.09 -3.06
CA LEU A 42 -19.39 11.00 -3.96
C LEU A 42 -18.12 10.61 -3.19
N GLN A 43 -17.95 11.21 -2.00
CA GLN A 43 -16.84 10.91 -1.09
C GLN A 43 -16.89 9.45 -0.59
N MET A 44 -18.10 8.94 -0.34
CA MET A 44 -18.33 7.53 -0.03
C MET A 44 -18.07 6.62 -1.23
N GLY A 45 -18.49 7.01 -2.44
CA GLY A 45 -18.29 6.23 -3.66
C GLY A 45 -16.81 6.02 -4.01
N ILE A 46 -15.96 7.03 -3.80
CA ILE A 46 -14.50 6.90 -3.99
C ILE A 46 -13.90 5.97 -2.93
N GLY A 47 -14.33 6.11 -1.67
CA GLY A 47 -13.91 5.23 -0.58
C GLY A 47 -14.29 3.78 -0.84
N ALA A 48 -15.56 3.52 -1.19
CA ALA A 48 -16.08 2.20 -1.48
C ALA A 48 -15.44 1.59 -2.74
N GLY A 49 -15.31 2.35 -3.84
CA GLY A 49 -14.70 1.87 -5.07
C GLY A 49 -13.22 1.51 -4.91
N SER A 50 -12.45 2.36 -4.23
CA SER A 50 -11.05 2.06 -3.91
C SER A 50 -10.92 0.90 -2.93
N GLY A 51 -11.78 0.85 -1.91
CA GLY A 51 -11.87 -0.26 -0.95
C GLY A 51 -12.17 -1.60 -1.63
N TRP A 52 -13.10 -1.62 -2.60
CA TRP A 52 -13.48 -2.83 -3.33
C TRP A 52 -12.34 -3.40 -4.18
N VAL A 53 -11.64 -2.56 -4.95
CA VAL A 53 -10.49 -2.99 -5.76
C VAL A 53 -9.37 -3.51 -4.86
N ILE A 54 -9.05 -2.80 -3.77
CA ILE A 54 -8.03 -3.21 -2.81
C ILE A 54 -8.42 -4.50 -2.09
N GLY A 55 -9.69 -4.65 -1.70
CA GLY A 55 -10.22 -5.86 -1.05
C GLY A 55 -10.12 -7.10 -1.94
N TYR A 56 -10.47 -6.96 -3.22
CA TYR A 56 -10.34 -8.03 -4.20
C TYR A 56 -8.87 -8.45 -4.42
N PHE A 57 -7.96 -7.47 -4.55
CA PHE A 57 -6.53 -7.72 -4.67
C PHE A 57 -5.94 -8.36 -3.42
N CYS A 58 -6.32 -7.91 -2.23
CA CYS A 58 -5.82 -8.43 -0.96
C CYS A 58 -6.23 -9.89 -0.78
N THR A 59 -7.45 -10.27 -1.16
CA THR A 59 -7.97 -11.64 -0.94
C THR A 59 -7.37 -12.64 -1.91
N LYS A 60 -7.26 -12.29 -3.20
CA LYS A 60 -6.60 -13.17 -4.19
C LYS A 60 -5.10 -13.19 -4.05
N GLY A 61 -4.50 -12.04 -3.73
CA GLY A 61 -3.08 -11.93 -3.45
C GLY A 61 -2.68 -12.74 -2.22
N SER A 62 -3.39 -12.58 -1.10
CA SER A 62 -3.03 -13.22 0.18
C SER A 62 -3.04 -14.74 0.11
N LYS A 63 -3.97 -15.38 -0.60
CA LYS A 63 -3.95 -16.84 -0.81
C LYS A 63 -2.63 -17.30 -1.46
N ILE A 64 -2.18 -16.57 -2.48
CA ILE A 64 -0.93 -16.87 -3.20
C ILE A 64 0.30 -16.53 -2.35
N PHE A 65 0.32 -15.35 -1.71
CA PHE A 65 1.41 -14.93 -0.83
C PHE A 65 1.54 -15.81 0.41
N ALA A 66 0.44 -16.22 1.04
CA ALA A 66 0.43 -17.12 2.19
C ALA A 66 0.94 -18.51 1.79
N LEU A 67 0.54 -19.02 0.62
CA LEU A 67 1.08 -20.26 0.09
C LEU A 67 2.58 -20.13 -0.19
N LEU A 68 3.03 -19.04 -0.81
CA LEU A 68 4.46 -18.81 -1.09
C LEU A 68 5.30 -18.71 0.18
N ILE A 69 4.84 -17.92 1.16
CA ILE A 69 5.52 -17.75 2.45
C ILE A 69 5.51 -19.07 3.23
N GLY A 70 4.37 -19.77 3.26
CA GLY A 70 4.23 -21.07 3.91
C GLY A 70 5.08 -22.15 3.26
N CYS A 71 5.13 -22.20 1.92
CA CYS A 71 5.94 -23.14 1.17
C CYS A 71 7.44 -22.85 1.35
N SER A 72 7.84 -21.57 1.36
CA SER A 72 9.21 -21.15 1.68
C SER A 72 9.61 -21.60 3.09
N LEU A 73 8.74 -21.43 4.08
CA LEU A 73 8.97 -21.86 5.46
C LEU A 73 9.08 -23.38 5.59
N LEU A 74 8.22 -24.17 4.92
CA LEU A 74 8.28 -25.63 4.95
C LEU A 74 9.61 -26.17 4.38
N ILE A 75 10.07 -25.62 3.25
CA ILE A 75 11.35 -26.01 2.65
C ILE A 75 12.51 -25.70 3.60
N ILE A 76 12.49 -24.55 4.28
CA ILE A 76 13.51 -24.16 5.27
C ILE A 76 13.51 -25.11 6.47
N GLN A 77 12.34 -25.53 6.96
CA GLN A 77 12.26 -26.51 8.04
C GLN A 77 12.80 -27.88 7.62
N PHE A 78 12.46 -28.34 6.41
CA PHE A 78 12.98 -29.60 5.85
C PHE A 78 14.51 -29.57 5.67
N PHE A 79 15.06 -28.45 5.22
CA PHE A 79 16.51 -28.23 5.10
C PHE A 79 17.24 -28.23 6.45
N ASN A 80 16.63 -27.65 7.50
CA ASN A 80 17.17 -27.69 8.85
C ASN A 80 17.17 -29.12 9.42
N TYR A 81 16.11 -29.90 9.20
CA TYR A 81 16.00 -31.28 9.70
C TYR A 81 17.03 -32.24 9.05
N ARG A 82 17.38 -32.02 7.78
CA ARG A 82 18.42 -32.77 7.05
C ARG A 82 19.85 -32.30 7.36
N GLY A 83 20.02 -31.28 8.19
CA GLY A 83 21.33 -30.80 8.66
C GLY A 83 22.13 -29.92 7.68
N TYR A 84 21.52 -29.40 6.61
CA TYR A 84 22.25 -28.75 5.52
C TYR A 84 22.40 -27.22 5.64
N ILE A 85 21.61 -26.52 6.45
CA ILE A 85 21.67 -25.04 6.53
C ILE A 85 21.58 -24.57 7.99
N ARG A 86 22.64 -23.93 8.50
CA ARG A 86 22.59 -23.10 9.72
C ARG A 86 21.85 -21.81 9.38
N PHE A 87 20.59 -21.68 9.81
CA PHE A 87 19.80 -20.44 9.64
C PHE A 87 20.50 -19.25 10.32
N HIS A 88 21.13 -18.37 9.55
CA HIS A 88 21.88 -17.20 10.04
C HIS A 88 20.90 -16.09 10.49
N ARG A 89 20.39 -16.20 11.72
CA ARG A 89 19.46 -15.23 12.35
C ARG A 89 19.98 -13.79 12.31
N THR A 90 21.30 -13.60 12.38
CA THR A 90 21.93 -12.28 12.53
C THR A 90 21.77 -11.41 11.27
N GLN A 91 21.88 -12.00 10.08
CA GLN A 91 21.70 -11.26 8.82
C GLN A 91 20.21 -10.93 8.58
N PHE A 92 19.32 -11.89 8.86
CA PHE A 92 17.87 -11.69 8.75
C PHE A 92 17.36 -10.56 9.67
N GLN A 93 17.86 -10.50 10.90
CA GLN A 93 17.51 -9.43 11.84
C GLN A 93 18.02 -8.06 11.34
N GLN A 94 19.25 -8.00 10.82
CA GLN A 94 19.82 -6.77 10.27
C GLN A 94 19.07 -6.28 9.03
N ASP A 95 18.60 -7.19 8.18
CA ASP A 95 17.78 -6.85 7.01
C ASP A 95 16.41 -6.31 7.43
N ILE A 96 15.76 -6.94 8.42
CA ILE A 96 14.50 -6.44 8.99
C ILE A 96 14.70 -5.06 9.61
N ASP A 97 15.75 -4.87 10.39
CA ASP A 97 16.03 -3.58 11.04
C ASP A 97 16.38 -2.50 10.02
N SER A 98 17.08 -2.85 8.94
CA SER A 98 17.39 -1.94 7.82
C SER A 98 16.13 -1.53 7.06
N VAL A 99 15.22 -2.48 6.81
CA VAL A 99 13.92 -2.20 6.19
C VAL A 99 13.06 -1.34 7.11
N SER A 100 12.96 -1.70 8.39
CA SER A 100 12.25 -0.93 9.41
C SER A 100 12.80 0.50 9.51
N ASN A 101 14.11 0.66 9.50
CA ASN A 101 14.76 1.98 9.52
C ASN A 101 14.54 2.77 8.24
N LYS A 102 14.55 2.13 7.06
CA LYS A 102 14.18 2.79 5.80
C LYS A 102 12.72 3.25 5.84
N ILE A 103 11.80 2.40 6.28
CA ILE A 103 10.38 2.74 6.46
C ILE A 103 10.25 3.92 7.42
N LYS A 104 10.87 3.87 8.59
CA LYS A 104 10.86 4.97 9.57
C LYS A 104 11.47 6.26 9.02
N LYS A 105 12.48 6.19 8.15
CA LYS A 105 13.10 7.36 7.51
C LYS A 105 12.22 7.94 6.38
N HIS A 106 11.59 7.10 5.57
CA HIS A 106 10.69 7.52 4.49
C HIS A 106 9.33 8.01 5.00
N LEU A 107 8.82 7.37 6.06
CA LEU A 107 7.70 7.84 6.86
C LEU A 107 8.14 8.87 7.90
N GLY A 108 9.41 9.30 7.85
CA GLY A 108 10.07 10.14 8.82
C GLY A 108 9.24 11.35 9.18
N TYR A 109 8.73 11.35 10.41
CA TYR A 109 8.40 12.53 11.19
C TYR A 109 7.57 13.61 10.47
N ARG A 110 6.69 13.25 9.54
CA ARG A 110 5.77 14.20 8.88
C ARG A 110 4.30 13.99 9.19
N GLN A 111 4.00 13.05 10.09
CA GLN A 111 2.83 13.15 10.94
C GLN A 111 3.33 12.75 12.32
N GLY A 112 3.73 13.75 13.12
CA GLY A 112 3.70 13.54 14.56
C GLY A 112 2.30 13.04 14.85
N ILE A 113 2.17 11.86 15.44
CA ILE A 113 0.88 11.23 15.76
C ILE A 113 -0.05 12.35 16.20
N PRO A 114 -1.04 12.77 15.39
CA PRO A 114 -1.94 13.83 15.79
C PRO A 114 -2.43 13.48 17.18
N SER A 115 -2.39 14.46 18.08
CA SER A 115 -2.86 14.24 19.44
C SER A 115 -4.23 13.56 19.39
N SER A 116 -4.57 12.72 20.37
CA SER A 116 -5.82 11.94 20.35
C SER A 116 -7.05 12.78 19.99
N TYR A 117 -7.07 14.06 20.38
CA TYR A 117 -8.12 15.03 20.01
C TYR A 117 -8.20 15.32 18.51
N GLU A 118 -7.06 15.46 17.82
CA GLU A 118 -7.00 15.75 16.39
C GLU A 118 -7.38 14.51 15.61
N MET A 119 -6.92 13.33 16.05
CA MET A 119 -7.31 12.05 15.47
C MET A 119 -8.81 11.83 15.52
N ASP A 120 -9.43 12.10 16.66
CA ASP A 120 -10.88 11.99 16.81
C ASP A 120 -11.62 12.97 15.91
N ASP A 121 -11.12 14.19 15.75
CA ASP A 121 -11.74 15.19 14.87
C ASP A 121 -11.58 14.83 13.38
N PHE A 122 -10.40 14.33 12.99
CA PHE A 122 -10.17 13.80 11.64
C PHE A 122 -11.03 12.56 11.36
N LEU A 123 -11.11 11.61 12.30
CA LEU A 123 -11.92 10.41 12.18
C LEU A 123 -13.39 10.75 12.15
N ARG A 124 -13.88 11.69 12.95
CA ARG A 124 -15.27 12.16 12.88
C ARG A 124 -15.57 12.79 11.53
N ARG A 125 -14.67 13.63 11.03
CA ARG A 125 -14.84 14.36 9.76
C ARG A 125 -14.76 13.46 8.52
N TYR A 126 -13.94 12.41 8.55
CA TYR A 126 -13.74 11.48 7.43
C TYR A 126 -14.33 10.08 7.70
N SER A 127 -15.08 9.90 8.78
CA SER A 127 -15.68 8.63 9.22
C SER A 127 -16.46 7.95 8.10
N TYR A 128 -17.28 8.71 7.38
CA TYR A 128 -18.09 8.20 6.27
C TYR A 128 -17.26 7.69 5.09
N LEU A 129 -16.11 8.31 4.80
CA LEU A 129 -15.21 7.82 3.77
C LEU A 129 -14.50 6.55 4.23
N PHE A 130 -14.03 6.54 5.48
CA PHE A 130 -13.33 5.41 6.08
C PHE A 130 -14.25 4.19 6.24
N SER A 131 -15.48 4.39 6.70
CA SER A 131 -16.49 3.35 6.83
C SER A 131 -16.89 2.79 5.47
N SER A 132 -16.99 3.64 4.45
CA SER A 132 -17.27 3.20 3.07
C SER A 132 -16.10 2.44 2.46
N PHE A 133 -14.86 2.84 2.76
CA PHE A 133 -13.65 2.11 2.37
C PHE A 133 -13.59 0.72 3.02
N LEU A 134 -13.81 0.62 4.33
CA LEU A 134 -13.87 -0.66 5.04
C LEU A 134 -15.02 -1.54 4.54
N CYS A 135 -16.20 -0.96 4.29
CA CYS A 135 -17.34 -1.67 3.71
C CYS A 135 -17.00 -2.20 2.30
N GLY A 136 -16.42 -1.36 1.44
CA GLY A 136 -15.96 -1.76 0.11
C GLY A 136 -14.89 -2.85 0.17
N ASN A 137 -13.93 -2.74 1.09
CA ASN A 137 -12.90 -3.74 1.31
C ASN A 137 -13.48 -5.09 1.76
N LEU A 138 -14.43 -5.08 2.70
CA LEU A 138 -15.10 -6.28 3.19
C LEU A 138 -15.97 -6.94 2.11
N ILE A 139 -16.67 -6.15 1.30
CA ILE A 139 -17.45 -6.67 0.15
C ILE A 139 -16.50 -7.28 -0.90
N GLY A 140 -15.38 -6.62 -1.18
CA GLY A 140 -14.35 -7.14 -2.07
C GLY A 140 -13.70 -8.43 -1.54
N PHE A 141 -13.61 -8.57 -0.22
CA PHE A 141 -13.17 -9.79 0.45
C PHE A 141 -14.21 -10.91 0.35
N GLY A 142 -15.50 -10.61 0.57
CA GLY A 142 -16.58 -11.59 0.47
C GLY A 142 -16.84 -12.11 -0.95
N MET A 143 -16.47 -11.35 -1.98
CA MET A 143 -16.56 -11.77 -3.39
C MET A 143 -15.37 -12.60 -3.90
N ALA A 144 -14.30 -12.81 -3.10
CA ALA A 144 -13.01 -13.34 -3.57
C ALA A 144 -12.60 -14.71 -2.99
#